data_AF-A0A8T4JI46-F1
#
_entry.id   AF-A0A8T4JI46-F1
#
_cell.length_a   1.000
_cell.length_b   1.000
_cell.length_c   1.000
_cell.angle_alpha   90.00
_cell.angle_beta   90.00
_cell.angle_gamma   90.00
#
_symmetry.space_group_name_H-M   'P 1'
#
loop_
_entity.id
_entity.type
_entity.pdbx_description
1 polymer ?
#
loop_
_entity_poly.entity_id
_entity_poly.type
_entity_poly.pdbx_seq_one_letter_code
_entity_poly.pdbx_strand_id
1 'polypeptide(L)'
;MNKGIVTICAFLLVFAVTLGVVLAAEPYGASDVTENAESTGNGSAVTPGNHSAIAGNVTEITITGASITQAWQGYYGNVSGTIQLADSSDNIFYNWSTTDAEGEIFASTNDSISWSDVGCFALTNDSISGNLTLLESTFGIASSDADGVNETFTLNNHAGFSIATTSFSSGECNNTKVFGPNGAATFDEALMYDSGTNSTVFASILSDDTSGFDSSVHDFEMLVLEDGHSGDVSTTPYFFYVELE
;
A
#
# COMPACT_ATOMS: atom_id res chain seq x y z
N MET A 1 25.14 -54.61 9.54
CA MET A 1 24.92 -53.21 9.12
C MET A 1 26.24 -52.47 9.25
N ASN A 2 26.75 -51.90 8.15
CA ASN A 2 28.10 -51.34 8.10
C ASN A 2 28.14 -50.06 8.95
N LYS A 3 28.96 -50.02 10.01
CA LYS A 3 28.99 -48.91 10.98
C LYS A 3 29.16 -47.54 10.31
N GLY A 4 29.89 -47.47 9.19
CA GLY A 4 30.07 -46.25 8.40
C GLY A 4 28.80 -45.71 7.73
N ILE A 5 27.85 -46.57 7.34
CA ILE A 5 26.59 -46.14 6.70
C ILE A 5 25.66 -45.50 7.75
N VAL A 6 25.64 -46.03 8.97
CA VAL A 6 24.81 -45.50 10.06
C VAL A 6 25.31 -44.13 10.50
N THR A 7 26.63 -43.91 10.55
CA THR A 7 27.21 -42.61 10.92
C THR A 7 26.98 -41.53 9.86
N ILE A 8 27.06 -41.88 8.56
CA ILE A 8 26.78 -40.94 7.46
C ILE A 8 25.30 -40.54 7.44
N CYS A 9 24.38 -41.50 7.64
CA CYS A 9 22.95 -41.19 7.73
C CYS A 9 22.64 -40.33 8.96
N ALA A 10 23.28 -40.56 10.11
CA ALA A 10 23.09 -39.73 11.31
C ALA A 10 23.62 -38.30 11.10
N PHE A 11 24.76 -38.11 10.43
CA PHE A 11 25.29 -36.79 10.09
C PHE A 11 24.41 -36.05 9.08
N LEU A 12 23.89 -36.73 8.05
CA LEU A 12 22.94 -36.13 7.09
C LEU A 12 21.60 -35.78 7.72
N LEU A 13 21.11 -36.55 8.71
CA LEU A 13 19.89 -36.23 9.44
C LEU A 13 20.07 -35.01 10.36
N VAL A 14 21.23 -34.88 11.01
CA VAL A 14 21.56 -33.70 11.83
C VAL A 14 21.81 -32.46 10.95
N PHE A 15 22.39 -32.63 9.76
CA PHE A 15 22.58 -31.54 8.79
C PHE A 15 21.24 -31.09 8.16
N ALA A 16 20.31 -32.02 7.91
CA ALA A 16 18.97 -31.70 7.41
C ALA A 16 18.06 -31.01 8.45
N VAL A 17 18.27 -31.30 9.75
CA VAL A 17 17.55 -30.63 10.86
C VAL A 17 18.16 -29.26 11.20
N THR A 18 19.36 -28.96 10.68
CA THR A 18 20.03 -27.64 10.84
C THR A 18 19.97 -26.77 9.59
N LEU A 19 19.19 -27.16 8.55
CA LEU A 19 18.66 -26.16 7.62
C LEU A 19 17.74 -25.25 8.44
N GLY A 20 18.34 -24.16 8.92
CA GLY A 20 17.72 -23.19 9.79
C GLY A 20 16.39 -22.75 9.23
N VAL A 21 15.39 -22.72 10.12
CA VAL A 21 14.21 -21.90 9.90
C VAL A 21 14.74 -20.47 9.81
N VAL A 22 14.81 -19.92 8.60
CA VAL A 22 15.04 -18.48 8.43
C VAL A 22 13.75 -17.85 8.94
N LEU A 23 13.77 -17.38 10.18
CA LEU A 23 12.74 -16.48 10.68
C LEU A 23 13.01 -15.14 9.98
N ALA A 24 12.31 -14.89 8.89
CA ALA A 24 12.23 -13.53 8.37
C ALA A 24 11.42 -12.69 9.36
N ALA A 25 11.74 -11.40 9.42
CA ALA A 25 10.88 -10.46 10.11
C ALA A 25 9.53 -10.43 9.38
N GLU A 26 8.42 -10.38 10.11
CA GLU A 26 7.12 -10.03 9.54
C GLU A 26 6.91 -8.53 9.75
N PRO A 27 6.11 -7.84 8.92
CA PRO A 27 5.78 -6.45 9.17
C PRO A 27 5.22 -6.25 10.58
N TYR A 28 5.69 -5.20 11.24
CA TYR A 28 5.29 -4.87 12.61
C TYR A 28 4.33 -3.69 12.60
N GLY A 29 3.39 -3.66 13.55
CA GLY A 29 2.52 -2.49 13.72
C GLY A 29 3.33 -1.23 14.03
N ALA A 30 3.05 -0.14 13.31
CA ALA A 30 3.66 1.15 13.57
C ALA A 30 3.09 1.73 14.88
N SER A 31 3.94 1.87 15.91
CA SER A 31 3.49 2.29 17.25
C SER A 31 3.16 3.78 17.37
N ASP A 32 3.81 4.61 16.55
CA ASP A 32 3.76 6.08 16.67
C ASP A 32 3.37 6.73 15.32
N VAL A 33 2.12 6.51 14.90
CA VAL A 33 1.54 7.21 13.74
C VAL A 33 1.08 8.59 14.20
N THR A 34 1.79 9.63 13.79
CA THR A 34 1.47 11.04 14.14
C THR A 34 1.02 11.80 12.91
N GLU A 35 -0.16 12.43 12.99
CA GLU A 35 -0.62 13.38 11.97
C GLU A 35 0.18 14.68 12.05
N ASN A 36 0.91 15.00 10.98
CA ASN A 36 1.66 16.26 10.88
C ASN A 36 0.82 17.38 10.24
N ALA A 37 0.01 17.04 9.23
CA ALA A 37 -0.90 17.94 8.55
C ALA A 37 -2.01 17.18 7.82
N GLU A 38 -3.23 17.70 7.85
CA GLU A 38 -4.36 17.26 7.04
C GLU A 38 -4.91 18.45 6.26
N SER A 39 -5.17 18.25 4.96
CA SER A 39 -5.82 19.26 4.13
C SER A 39 -6.52 18.63 2.94
N THR A 40 -7.52 19.32 2.42
CA THR A 40 -8.20 18.95 1.18
C THR A 40 -7.96 20.02 0.12
N GLY A 41 -8.01 19.62 -1.15
CA GLY A 41 -7.95 20.57 -2.26
C GLY A 41 -9.05 21.64 -2.13
N ASN A 42 -8.85 22.80 -2.75
CA ASN A 42 -9.91 23.80 -2.79
C ASN A 42 -11.00 23.38 -3.79
N GLY A 43 -11.86 22.45 -3.39
CA GLY A 43 -13.03 21.97 -4.14
C GLY A 43 -14.20 22.95 -4.08
N SER A 44 -14.04 24.08 -3.39
CA SER A 44 -15.05 25.13 -3.34
C SER A 44 -15.12 25.82 -4.70
N ALA A 45 -16.20 25.54 -5.44
CA ALA A 45 -16.68 26.27 -6.62
C ALA A 45 -15.58 26.94 -7.45
N VAL A 46 -14.92 26.15 -8.32
CA VAL A 46 -14.17 26.73 -9.44
C VAL A 46 -15.08 27.77 -10.10
N THR A 47 -14.64 29.04 -10.13
CA THR A 47 -15.48 30.13 -10.65
C THR A 47 -15.91 29.76 -12.07
N PRO A 48 -17.23 29.62 -12.35
CA PRO A 48 -17.67 29.16 -13.65
C PRO A 48 -17.18 30.09 -14.76
N GLY A 49 -16.53 29.51 -15.77
CA GLY A 49 -16.28 30.20 -17.02
C GLY A 49 -17.61 30.54 -17.70
N ASN A 50 -17.65 31.64 -18.44
CA ASN A 50 -18.81 31.97 -19.27
C ASN A 50 -18.42 31.95 -20.75
N HIS A 51 -19.36 31.55 -21.60
CA HIS A 51 -19.27 31.71 -23.03
C HIS A 51 -20.63 32.21 -23.53
N SER A 52 -20.62 33.34 -24.25
CA SER A 52 -21.86 33.95 -24.76
C SER A 52 -22.39 33.16 -25.96
N ALA A 53 -23.67 32.82 -25.97
CA ALA A 53 -24.32 32.18 -27.11
C ALA A 53 -24.80 33.22 -28.14
N ILE A 54 -24.69 32.90 -29.44
CA ILE A 54 -25.20 33.74 -30.54
C ILE A 54 -26.29 32.95 -31.28
N ALA A 55 -27.46 33.57 -31.46
CA ALA A 55 -28.58 32.94 -32.16
C ALA A 55 -28.23 32.60 -33.61
N GLY A 56 -28.49 31.35 -34.02
CA GLY A 56 -28.26 30.86 -35.39
C GLY A 56 -26.89 30.23 -35.63
N ASN A 57 -25.99 30.21 -34.65
CA ASN A 57 -24.68 29.56 -34.76
C ASN A 57 -24.64 28.19 -34.07
N VAL A 58 -23.77 27.31 -34.57
CA VAL A 58 -23.28 26.13 -33.85
C VAL A 58 -21.88 26.48 -33.34
N THR A 59 -21.64 26.29 -32.05
CA THR A 59 -20.34 26.54 -31.43
C THR A 59 -19.83 25.24 -30.83
N GLU A 60 -18.63 24.83 -31.25
CA GLU A 60 -17.88 23.77 -30.59
C GLU A 60 -17.12 24.40 -29.43
N ILE A 61 -17.30 23.86 -28.22
CA ILE A 61 -16.63 24.34 -27.01
C ILE A 61 -15.94 23.17 -26.31
N THR A 62 -14.79 23.47 -25.71
CA THR A 62 -14.09 22.55 -24.81
C THR A 62 -14.18 23.11 -23.40
N ILE A 63 -14.70 22.30 -22.48
CA ILE A 63 -14.81 22.64 -21.06
C ILE A 63 -13.93 21.66 -20.29
N THR A 64 -13.13 22.18 -19.37
CA THR A 64 -12.32 21.39 -18.43
C THR A 64 -12.75 21.70 -17.01
N GLY A 65 -12.78 20.69 -16.14
CA GLY A 65 -13.07 20.83 -14.72
C GLY A 65 -12.29 19.78 -13.93
N ALA A 66 -12.19 19.98 -12.61
CA ALA A 66 -11.63 19.03 -11.67
C ALA A 66 -12.58 18.90 -10.48
N SER A 67 -12.65 17.70 -9.90
CA SER A 67 -13.40 17.39 -8.69
C SER A 67 -12.46 16.70 -7.69
N ILE A 68 -12.79 16.80 -6.41
CA ILE A 68 -12.12 16.03 -5.35
C ILE A 68 -12.79 14.67 -5.29
N THR A 69 -12.00 13.62 -5.16
CA THR A 69 -12.50 12.26 -4.97
C THR A 69 -13.28 12.14 -3.67
N GLN A 70 -14.29 11.27 -3.66
CA GLN A 70 -15.03 10.88 -2.46
C GLN A 70 -14.68 9.45 -2.00
N ALA A 71 -13.79 8.78 -2.74
CA ALA A 71 -13.45 7.38 -2.57
C ALA A 71 -12.07 7.16 -1.93
N TRP A 72 -11.21 8.19 -1.88
CA TRP A 72 -9.82 8.03 -1.48
C TRP A 72 -9.36 9.05 -0.43
N GLN A 73 -8.52 8.57 0.48
CA GLN A 73 -7.67 9.35 1.37
C GLN A 73 -6.20 9.12 1.00
N GLY A 74 -5.41 10.19 0.93
CA GLY A 74 -3.96 10.12 0.70
C GLY A 74 -3.17 10.21 2.00
N TYR A 75 -2.15 9.36 2.16
CA TYR A 75 -1.12 9.47 3.19
C TYR A 75 0.24 9.69 2.53
N TYR A 76 1.05 10.55 3.12
CA TYR A 76 2.43 10.80 2.69
C TYR A 76 3.27 11.19 3.90
N GLY A 77 4.57 10.92 3.83
CA GLY A 77 5.48 11.34 4.87
C GLY A 77 6.77 10.53 4.89
N ASN A 78 7.46 10.63 6.02
CA ASN A 78 8.74 9.98 6.25
C ASN A 78 8.59 8.80 7.21
N VAL A 79 9.36 7.74 6.96
CA VAL A 79 9.43 6.55 7.79
C VAL A 79 10.78 6.50 8.46
N SER A 80 10.79 6.41 9.78
CA SER A 80 12.01 6.22 10.56
C SER A 80 11.85 5.05 11.50
N GLY A 81 12.90 4.25 11.66
CA GLY A 81 12.90 3.15 12.60
C GLY A 81 14.30 2.65 12.92
N THR A 82 14.35 1.57 13.69
CA THR A 82 15.60 0.87 13.96
C THR A 82 15.38 -0.62 13.82
N ILE A 83 16.23 -1.27 13.04
CA ILE A 83 16.35 -2.73 13.09
C ILE A 83 17.09 -3.04 14.39
N GLN A 84 16.53 -3.90 15.23
CA GLN A 84 17.10 -4.22 16.54
C GLN A 84 17.23 -5.72 16.77
N LEU A 85 18.36 -6.10 17.35
CA LEU A 85 18.57 -7.41 17.93
C LEU A 85 18.27 -7.30 19.42
N ALA A 86 17.19 -7.92 19.88
CA ALA A 86 16.76 -7.94 21.27
C ALA A 86 16.47 -9.36 21.76
N ASP A 87 16.52 -9.58 23.08
CA ASP A 87 16.04 -10.83 23.68
C ASP A 87 14.51 -10.83 23.89
N SER A 88 13.96 -11.94 24.40
CA SER A 88 12.52 -12.08 24.66
C SER A 88 11.98 -11.18 25.78
N SER A 89 12.80 -10.34 26.38
CA SER A 89 12.45 -9.36 27.41
C SER A 89 12.73 -7.92 26.95
N ASP A 90 12.89 -7.72 25.64
CA ASP A 90 13.20 -6.44 24.99
C ASP A 90 14.53 -5.81 25.44
N ASN A 91 15.46 -6.60 25.98
CA ASN A 91 16.82 -6.10 26.21
C ASN A 91 17.53 -6.02 24.86
N ILE A 92 17.71 -4.79 24.37
CA ILE A 92 18.38 -4.51 23.10
C ILE A 92 19.87 -4.83 23.22
N PHE A 93 20.32 -5.82 22.44
CA PHE A 93 21.72 -6.17 22.30
C PHE A 93 22.42 -5.23 21.32
N TYR A 94 21.76 -4.89 20.21
CA TYR A 94 22.28 -3.98 19.19
C TYR A 94 21.15 -3.37 18.37
N ASN A 95 21.32 -2.14 17.88
CA ASN A 95 20.42 -1.49 16.95
C ASN A 95 21.17 -0.90 15.75
N TRP A 96 20.54 -0.98 14.59
CA TRP A 96 20.94 -0.28 13.38
C TRP A 96 19.88 0.79 13.13
N SER A 97 20.28 2.06 13.19
CA SER A 97 19.45 3.14 12.67
C SER A 97 19.44 3.04 11.15
N THR A 98 18.26 2.90 10.55
CA THR A 98 18.10 3.09 9.11
C THR A 98 18.11 4.60 8.88
N THR A 99 19.05 5.08 8.05
CA THR A 99 19.05 6.48 7.61
C THR A 99 18.29 6.65 6.31
N ASP A 100 18.09 5.55 5.60
CA ASP A 100 17.54 5.50 4.25
C ASP A 100 16.27 4.65 4.33
N ALA A 101 15.18 5.11 3.74
CA ALA A 101 13.91 4.39 3.79
C ALA A 101 13.89 3.26 2.73
N GLU A 102 14.25 2.05 3.15
CA GLU A 102 14.12 0.81 2.36
C GLU A 102 13.11 -0.13 3.03
N GLY A 103 12.23 -0.72 2.23
CA GLY A 103 11.15 -1.61 2.67
C GLY A 103 9.76 -1.14 2.24
N GLU A 104 8.74 -1.41 3.05
CA GLU A 104 7.34 -1.15 2.72
C GLU A 104 6.55 -0.62 3.93
N ILE A 105 5.58 0.24 3.63
CA ILE A 105 4.53 0.61 4.57
C ILE A 105 3.20 0.03 4.10
N PHE A 106 2.45 -0.54 5.05
CA PHE A 106 1.18 -1.19 4.80
C PHE A 106 0.06 -0.49 5.57
N ALA A 107 -1.13 -0.42 4.99
CA ALA A 107 -2.34 0.02 5.65
C ALA A 107 -3.48 -0.98 5.43
N SER A 108 -4.24 -1.26 6.49
CA SER A 108 -5.46 -2.08 6.45
C SER A 108 -6.48 -1.60 7.45
N THR A 109 -7.77 -1.85 7.20
CA THR A 109 -8.84 -1.61 8.17
C THR A 109 -8.92 -2.69 9.25
N ASN A 110 -8.11 -3.76 9.13
CA ASN A 110 -7.99 -4.83 10.10
C ASN A 110 -6.71 -4.66 10.94
N ASP A 111 -6.83 -4.79 12.27
CA ASP A 111 -5.72 -4.66 13.23
C ASP A 111 -4.90 -5.94 13.39
N SER A 112 -5.30 -7.02 12.72
CA SER A 112 -4.60 -8.29 12.68
C SER A 112 -4.52 -8.80 11.23
N ILE A 113 -3.30 -8.89 10.71
CA ILE A 113 -3.00 -9.41 9.37
C ILE A 113 -2.22 -10.71 9.49
N SER A 114 -2.61 -11.71 8.68
CA SER A 114 -1.86 -12.94 8.47
C SER A 114 -0.86 -12.74 7.34
N TRP A 115 0.33 -12.21 7.64
CA TRP A 115 1.35 -11.88 6.63
C TRP A 115 1.76 -13.03 5.71
N SER A 116 1.69 -14.27 6.19
CA SER A 116 1.94 -15.46 5.38
C SER A 116 0.88 -15.73 4.30
N ASP A 117 -0.32 -15.17 4.47
CA ASP A 117 -1.49 -15.38 3.62
C ASP A 117 -1.79 -14.16 2.72
N VAL A 118 -0.91 -13.15 2.76
CA VAL A 118 -0.98 -11.96 1.91
C VAL A 118 -0.50 -12.30 0.49
N GLY A 119 -1.31 -11.95 -0.50
CA GLY A 119 -0.99 -12.04 -1.92
C GLY A 119 -1.54 -10.85 -2.71
N CYS A 120 -1.35 -10.84 -4.03
CA CYS A 120 -1.90 -9.78 -4.88
C CYS A 120 -3.43 -9.76 -4.83
N PHE A 121 -4.03 -8.58 -4.74
CA PHE A 121 -5.47 -8.44 -4.90
C PHE A 121 -5.88 -8.62 -6.37
N ALA A 122 -6.87 -9.46 -6.62
CA ALA A 122 -7.45 -9.68 -7.93
C ALA A 122 -8.60 -8.70 -8.18
N LEU A 123 -8.48 -7.89 -9.22
CA LEU A 123 -9.57 -7.03 -9.71
C LEU A 123 -10.71 -7.80 -10.39
N THR A 124 -10.62 -9.13 -10.43
CA THR A 124 -11.72 -10.02 -10.78
C THR A 124 -12.31 -10.58 -9.49
N ASN A 125 -13.63 -10.47 -9.31
CA ASN A 125 -14.32 -10.97 -8.11
C ASN A 125 -13.93 -12.43 -7.78
N ASP A 126 -13.09 -12.60 -6.75
CA ASP A 126 -12.59 -13.88 -6.26
C ASP A 126 -12.68 -13.92 -4.73
N SER A 127 -13.09 -15.05 -4.16
CA SER A 127 -13.11 -15.19 -2.69
C SER A 127 -11.74 -15.45 -2.08
N ILE A 128 -10.75 -15.82 -2.90
CA ILE A 128 -9.39 -16.17 -2.43
C ILE A 128 -8.46 -14.97 -2.56
N SER A 129 -8.53 -14.24 -3.67
CA SER A 129 -7.61 -13.15 -3.99
C SER A 129 -8.25 -11.77 -3.86
N GLY A 130 -9.41 -11.66 -3.20
CA GLY A 130 -10.12 -10.40 -3.02
C GLY A 130 -11.32 -10.24 -3.95
N ASN A 131 -12.37 -9.62 -3.41
CA ASN A 131 -13.64 -9.42 -4.09
C ASN A 131 -13.85 -7.93 -4.33
N LEU A 132 -13.50 -7.47 -5.53
CA LEU A 132 -13.61 -6.06 -5.95
C LEU A 132 -15.00 -5.48 -5.68
N THR A 133 -16.06 -6.17 -6.10
CA THR A 133 -17.44 -5.67 -5.91
C THR A 133 -17.79 -5.54 -4.42
N LEU A 134 -17.33 -6.48 -3.58
CA LEU A 134 -17.54 -6.37 -2.14
C LEU A 134 -16.77 -5.17 -1.58
N LEU A 135 -15.48 -5.04 -1.93
CA LEU A 135 -14.62 -3.94 -1.49
C LEU A 135 -15.23 -2.59 -1.83
N GLU A 136 -15.56 -2.36 -3.11
CA GLU A 136 -16.16 -1.09 -3.56
C GLU A 136 -17.49 -0.81 -2.87
N SER A 137 -18.33 -1.84 -2.70
CA SER A 137 -19.62 -1.67 -2.01
C SER A 137 -19.48 -1.31 -0.52
N THR A 138 -18.39 -1.72 0.13
CA THR A 138 -18.09 -1.35 1.52
C THR A 138 -17.80 0.14 1.66
N PHE A 139 -17.24 0.76 0.63
CA PHE A 139 -16.87 2.18 0.60
C PHE A 139 -17.83 3.04 -0.24
N GLY A 140 -19.02 2.52 -0.53
CA GLY A 140 -20.04 3.27 -1.27
C GLY A 140 -19.70 3.54 -2.75
N ILE A 141 -18.62 2.94 -3.27
CA ILE A 141 -18.14 3.13 -4.64
C ILE A 141 -19.05 2.36 -5.59
N ALA A 142 -19.65 3.07 -6.53
CA ALA A 142 -20.42 2.46 -7.60
C ALA A 142 -19.50 2.04 -8.75
N SER A 143 -19.88 0.97 -9.45
CA SER A 143 -19.13 0.49 -10.63
C SER A 143 -19.13 1.46 -11.83
N SER A 144 -19.82 2.59 -11.72
CA SER A 144 -19.81 3.69 -12.69
C SER A 144 -18.94 4.86 -12.28
N ASP A 145 -18.40 4.85 -11.08
CA ASP A 145 -17.57 5.93 -10.56
C ASP A 145 -16.23 5.93 -11.28
N ALA A 146 -15.75 7.12 -11.62
CA ALA A 146 -14.56 7.28 -12.46
C ALA A 146 -13.25 7.06 -11.69
N ASP A 147 -13.33 7.06 -10.37
CA ASP A 147 -12.26 6.93 -9.40
C ASP A 147 -12.42 5.65 -8.55
N GLY A 148 -13.01 4.59 -9.12
CA GLY A 148 -13.10 3.29 -8.46
C GLY A 148 -11.74 2.59 -8.30
N VAL A 149 -11.74 1.43 -7.63
CA VAL A 149 -10.52 0.67 -7.33
C VAL A 149 -9.90 0.16 -8.62
N ASN A 150 -10.71 -0.38 -9.53
CA ASN A 150 -10.23 -0.93 -10.79
C ASN A 150 -9.92 0.14 -11.86
N GLU A 151 -10.32 1.39 -11.66
CA GLU A 151 -9.89 2.55 -12.46
C GLU A 151 -8.54 3.10 -11.95
N THR A 152 -8.27 2.95 -10.66
CA THR A 152 -7.07 3.47 -9.98
C THR A 152 -5.89 2.51 -10.06
N PHE A 153 -6.08 1.23 -9.71
CA PHE A 153 -5.02 0.20 -9.68
C PHE A 153 -4.90 -0.54 -11.02
N THR A 154 -4.63 0.20 -12.09
CA THR A 154 -4.62 -0.33 -13.47
C THR A 154 -3.25 -0.72 -14.00
N LEU A 155 -2.19 -0.48 -13.23
CA LEU A 155 -0.82 -0.76 -13.63
C LEU A 155 -0.39 -2.15 -13.15
N ASN A 156 0.68 -2.64 -13.77
CA ASN A 156 1.40 -3.86 -13.40
C ASN A 156 2.89 -3.62 -13.65
N ASN A 157 3.45 -2.60 -13.00
CA ASN A 157 4.82 -2.12 -13.22
C ASN A 157 5.52 -1.63 -11.94
N HIS A 158 5.02 -2.00 -10.77
CA HIS A 158 5.71 -1.72 -9.51
C HIS A 158 7.09 -2.39 -9.47
N ALA A 159 8.00 -1.82 -8.67
CA ALA A 159 9.28 -2.48 -8.35
C ALA A 159 9.05 -3.85 -7.65
N GLY A 160 10.01 -4.77 -7.78
CA GLY A 160 9.94 -6.01 -6.99
C GLY A 160 10.14 -5.70 -5.51
N PHE A 161 9.41 -6.38 -4.64
CA PHE A 161 9.38 -6.15 -3.19
C PHE A 161 9.12 -7.47 -2.45
N SER A 162 9.26 -7.48 -1.12
CA SER A 162 8.95 -8.65 -0.31
C SER A 162 7.96 -8.30 0.80
N ILE A 163 7.22 -9.30 1.25
CA ILE A 163 6.47 -9.23 2.51
C ILE A 163 6.86 -10.46 3.30
N ALA A 164 7.54 -10.26 4.43
CA ALA A 164 8.10 -11.35 5.22
C ALA A 164 8.98 -12.32 4.40
N THR A 165 8.48 -13.53 4.12
CA THR A 165 9.21 -14.55 3.33
C THR A 165 8.76 -14.66 1.87
N THR A 166 7.73 -13.90 1.49
CA THR A 166 7.13 -13.94 0.15
C THR A 166 7.66 -12.79 -0.68
N SER A 167 8.37 -13.09 -1.76
CA SER A 167 8.83 -12.08 -2.71
C SER A 167 7.86 -11.95 -3.87
N PHE A 168 7.57 -10.70 -4.24
CA PHE A 168 6.75 -10.34 -5.39
C PHE A 168 7.65 -9.79 -6.50
N SER A 169 7.52 -10.35 -7.68
CA SER A 169 8.25 -9.89 -8.86
C SER A 169 7.72 -8.54 -9.34
N SER A 170 8.54 -7.80 -10.09
CA SER A 170 8.13 -6.50 -10.64
C SER A 170 6.90 -6.65 -11.53
N GLY A 171 5.85 -5.88 -11.23
CA GLY A 171 4.58 -5.89 -11.95
C GLY A 171 3.73 -7.14 -11.74
N GLU A 172 3.96 -7.91 -10.67
CA GLU A 172 3.17 -9.09 -10.34
C GLU A 172 1.76 -8.74 -9.86
N CYS A 173 1.63 -7.68 -9.07
CA CYS A 173 0.37 -7.24 -8.47
C CYS A 173 -0.19 -6.01 -9.19
N ASN A 174 -1.52 -5.86 -9.14
CA ASN A 174 -2.17 -4.63 -9.58
C ASN A 174 -1.67 -3.48 -8.71
N ASN A 175 -1.14 -2.44 -9.37
CA ASN A 175 -0.57 -1.29 -8.70
C ASN A 175 -1.12 0.01 -9.30
N THR A 176 -0.92 1.08 -8.55
CA THR A 176 -0.95 2.44 -9.07
C THR A 176 0.41 3.10 -8.82
N LYS A 177 0.57 4.31 -9.34
CA LYS A 177 1.72 5.15 -9.04
C LYS A 177 1.26 6.51 -8.56
N VAL A 178 1.43 6.77 -7.27
CA VAL A 178 1.08 8.05 -6.67
C VAL A 178 2.05 9.12 -7.18
N PHE A 179 1.55 10.34 -7.30
CA PHE A 179 2.24 11.40 -8.03
C PHE A 179 3.30 12.10 -7.21
N GLY A 180 4.53 12.12 -7.71
CA GLY A 180 5.54 13.13 -7.38
C GLY A 180 5.23 14.50 -8.04
N PRO A 181 6.21 15.42 -8.11
CA PRO A 181 5.98 16.80 -8.51
C PRO A 181 5.39 16.90 -9.93
N ASN A 182 4.42 17.80 -10.10
CA ASN A 182 3.74 18.07 -11.37
C ASN A 182 2.95 16.88 -11.95
N GLY A 183 2.51 15.94 -11.10
CA GLY A 183 1.74 14.77 -11.54
C GLY A 183 2.61 13.65 -12.10
N ALA A 184 3.90 13.61 -11.76
CA ALA A 184 4.81 12.56 -12.22
C ALA A 184 4.55 11.27 -11.44
N ALA A 185 4.14 10.18 -12.10
CA ALA A 185 3.97 8.86 -11.48
C ALA A 185 5.29 8.38 -10.85
N THR A 186 5.39 8.42 -9.51
CA THR A 186 6.67 8.27 -8.77
C THR A 186 6.62 7.13 -7.76
N PHE A 187 5.73 7.19 -6.77
CA PHE A 187 5.67 6.21 -5.68
C PHE A 187 4.86 4.99 -6.09
N ASP A 188 5.40 3.79 -5.82
CA ASP A 188 4.71 2.55 -6.12
C ASP A 188 3.76 2.15 -4.99
N GLU A 189 2.51 1.86 -5.36
CA GLU A 189 1.51 1.37 -4.43
C GLU A 189 0.81 0.14 -5.03
N ALA A 190 0.99 -1.01 -4.38
CA ALA A 190 0.39 -2.28 -4.76
C ALA A 190 -0.86 -2.58 -3.92
N LEU A 191 -1.90 -3.12 -4.58
CA LEU A 191 -3.11 -3.58 -3.91
C LEU A 191 -2.97 -5.06 -3.56
N MET A 192 -3.04 -5.36 -2.27
CA MET A 192 -2.80 -6.70 -1.72
C MET A 192 -4.05 -7.20 -0.97
N TYR A 193 -4.11 -8.51 -0.74
CA TYR A 193 -5.20 -9.17 -0.04
C TYR A 193 -4.67 -10.23 0.91
N ASP A 194 -5.07 -10.13 2.18
CA ASP A 194 -4.87 -11.18 3.19
C ASP A 194 -6.06 -12.16 3.13
N SER A 195 -5.80 -13.35 2.59
CA SER A 195 -6.81 -14.41 2.51
C SER A 195 -7.09 -15.11 3.84
N GLY A 196 -6.20 -14.99 4.82
CA GLY A 196 -6.37 -15.54 6.17
C GLY A 196 -7.38 -14.75 7.00
N THR A 197 -7.42 -13.43 6.83
CA THR A 197 -8.34 -12.54 7.56
C THR A 197 -9.42 -11.89 6.69
N ASN A 198 -9.37 -12.09 5.37
CA ASN A 198 -10.21 -11.44 4.36
C ASN A 198 -10.10 -9.91 4.37
N SER A 199 -8.86 -9.41 4.39
CA SER A 199 -8.57 -7.99 4.52
C SER A 199 -7.84 -7.46 3.30
N THR A 200 -8.23 -6.27 2.84
CA THR A 200 -7.46 -5.54 1.82
C THR A 200 -6.27 -4.88 2.49
N VAL A 201 -5.10 -4.96 1.86
CA VAL A 201 -3.86 -4.35 2.35
C VAL A 201 -3.33 -3.44 1.25
N PHE A 202 -3.17 -2.15 1.56
CA PHE A 202 -2.51 -1.18 0.69
C PHE A 202 -1.03 -1.19 1.02
N ALA A 203 -0.17 -1.44 0.03
CA ALA A 203 1.28 -1.56 0.23
C ALA A 203 1.99 -0.48 -0.58
N SER A 204 2.61 0.50 0.09
CA SER A 204 3.47 1.49 -0.55
C SER A 204 4.92 1.06 -0.38
N ILE A 205 5.64 0.99 -1.50
CA ILE A 205 7.06 0.64 -1.53
C ILE A 205 7.85 1.91 -1.20
N LEU A 206 8.69 1.84 -0.16
CA LEU A 206 9.46 2.98 0.31
C LEU A 206 10.46 3.46 -0.75
N SER A 207 10.59 4.78 -0.85
CA SER A 207 11.48 5.45 -1.78
C SER A 207 12.18 6.59 -1.05
N ASP A 208 13.41 6.34 -0.62
CA ASP A 208 14.24 7.26 0.17
C ASP A 208 14.28 8.69 -0.40
N ASP A 209 13.94 9.67 0.44
CA ASP A 209 14.04 11.11 0.17
C ASP A 209 13.52 11.53 -1.22
N THR A 210 12.46 10.88 -1.68
CA THR A 210 11.94 11.04 -3.04
C THR A 210 10.99 12.22 -3.13
N SER A 211 11.05 12.99 -4.23
CA SER A 211 10.20 14.16 -4.37
C SER A 211 8.71 13.76 -4.50
N GLY A 212 7.87 14.33 -3.65
CA GLY A 212 6.43 14.12 -3.58
C GLY A 212 5.55 15.08 -4.37
N PHE A 213 4.24 14.86 -4.32
CA PHE A 213 3.23 15.67 -5.00
C PHE A 213 3.35 17.16 -4.66
N ASP A 214 3.79 17.47 -3.44
CA ASP A 214 3.96 18.81 -2.88
C ASP A 214 5.34 19.43 -3.17
N SER A 215 6.21 18.73 -3.91
CA SER A 215 7.61 19.09 -4.18
C SER A 215 8.55 19.06 -2.98
N SER A 216 8.11 18.56 -1.82
CA SER A 216 8.98 18.18 -0.71
C SER A 216 9.52 16.77 -0.92
N VAL A 217 10.44 16.32 -0.07
CA VAL A 217 10.90 14.92 -0.06
C VAL A 217 10.09 14.12 0.95
N HIS A 218 9.66 12.93 0.55
CA HIS A 218 8.94 11.95 1.37
C HIS A 218 9.46 10.55 1.05
N ASP A 219 9.33 9.66 2.03
CA ASP A 219 9.70 8.24 1.88
C ASP A 219 8.57 7.41 1.27
N PHE A 220 7.33 7.85 1.42
CA PHE A 220 6.17 7.18 0.84
C PHE A 220 5.03 8.13 0.50
N GLU A 221 4.21 7.70 -0.46
CA GLU A 221 2.86 8.19 -0.69
C GLU A 221 1.93 6.97 -0.92
N MET A 222 0.70 7.05 -0.42
CA MET A 222 -0.26 5.94 -0.40
C MET A 222 -1.69 6.47 -0.53
N LEU A 223 -2.56 5.75 -1.23
CA LEU A 223 -4.00 5.98 -1.33
C LEU A 223 -4.76 4.85 -0.64
N VAL A 224 -5.53 5.18 0.38
CA VAL A 224 -6.48 4.22 0.99
C VAL A 224 -7.91 4.60 0.69
N LEU A 225 -8.82 3.64 0.82
CA LEU A 225 -10.25 3.87 0.58
C LEU A 225 -10.91 4.63 1.74
N GLU A 226 -11.86 5.49 1.41
CA GLU A 226 -12.75 6.17 2.35
C GLU A 226 -14.14 6.33 1.72
N ASP A 227 -15.20 6.46 2.51
CA ASP A 227 -16.53 6.77 2.00
C ASP A 227 -16.93 8.22 2.36
N GLY A 228 -16.69 9.13 1.44
CA GLY A 228 -17.17 10.53 1.51
C GLY A 228 -18.47 10.77 0.76
N HIS A 229 -19.13 9.73 0.24
CA HIS A 229 -20.30 9.90 -0.61
C HIS A 229 -21.49 10.46 0.15
N SER A 230 -22.36 11.17 -0.56
CA SER A 230 -23.57 11.78 0.02
C SER A 230 -23.31 12.74 1.20
N GLY A 231 -22.08 13.26 1.32
CA GLY A 231 -21.68 14.14 2.41
C GLY A 231 -21.44 13.40 3.73
N ASP A 232 -21.09 12.11 3.66
CA ASP A 232 -20.56 11.39 4.81
C ASP A 232 -19.26 12.06 5.30
N VAL A 233 -19.13 12.14 6.62
CA VAL A 233 -18.01 12.75 7.35
C VAL A 233 -17.49 11.81 8.44
N SER A 234 -17.93 10.55 8.43
CA SER A 234 -17.33 9.50 9.22
C SER A 234 -15.92 9.21 8.72
N THR A 235 -15.17 8.46 9.52
CA THR A 235 -13.76 8.14 9.22
C THR A 235 -13.59 6.64 9.29
N THR A 236 -12.83 6.10 8.35
CA THR A 236 -12.42 4.71 8.35
C THR A 236 -11.08 4.58 9.07
N PRO A 237 -11.00 3.82 10.19
CA PRO A 237 -9.73 3.62 10.86
C PRO A 237 -8.83 2.68 10.06
N TYR A 238 -7.57 3.09 9.86
CA TYR A 238 -6.52 2.28 9.28
C TYR A 238 -5.42 1.98 10.31
N PHE A 239 -5.00 0.72 10.34
CA PHE A 239 -3.85 0.23 11.08
C PHE A 239 -2.66 0.17 10.13
N PHE A 240 -1.57 0.80 10.57
CA PHE A 240 -0.34 0.88 9.79
C PHE A 240 0.67 -0.15 10.27
N TYR A 241 1.36 -0.76 9.32
CA TYR A 241 2.45 -1.69 9.55
C TYR A 241 3.65 -1.28 8.72
N VAL A 242 4.84 -1.63 9.18
CA VAL A 242 6.09 -1.30 8.50
C VAL A 242 7.01 -2.50 8.48
N GLU A 243 7.63 -2.72 7.34
CA GLU A 243 8.78 -3.62 7.15
C GLU A 243 9.95 -2.74 6.70
N LEU A 244 11.07 -2.81 7.41
CA LEU A 244 12.28 -2.05 7.11
C LEU A 244 13.40 -3.02 6.76
N GLU A 245 14.16 -2.71 5.71
CA GLU A 245 15.26 -3.53 5.20
C GLU A 245 16.64 -2.88 5.33
#